data_AF-A0A662KYD4-F1
#
_entry.id   AF-A0A662KYD4-F1
#
_cell.length_a   1.000
_cell.length_b   1.000
_cell.length_c   1.000
_cell.angle_alpha   90.00
_cell.angle_beta   90.00
_cell.angle_gamma   90.00
#
_symmetry.space_group_name_H-M   'P 1'
#
loop_
_entity.id
_entity.type
_entity.pdbx_description
1 polymer ?
#
loop_
_entity_poly.entity_id
_entity_poly.type
_entity_poly.pdbx_seq_one_letter_code
_entity_poly.pdbx_strand_id
1 'polypeptide(L)' 'MCGDVIGPGATPPDGEISVYDAVYIIWHIADPEQYPLPDPWAADVIGPGGTPADGEITVHDAVYIIWHIADPEQYPLRCA' A
#
# COMPACT_ATOMS: atom_id res chain seq x y z
N MET A 1 -2.46 3.27 8.49
CA MET A 1 -1.87 2.00 9.02
C MET A 1 -0.96 1.43 7.93
N CYS A 2 -0.08 0.46 8.20
CA CYS A 2 0.71 -0.13 7.11
C CYS A 2 -0.21 -0.86 6.11
N GLY A 3 -0.11 -0.54 4.81
CA GLY A 3 -0.99 -1.06 3.76
C GLY A 3 -2.40 -0.45 3.71
N ASP A 4 -2.68 0.56 4.53
CA ASP A 4 -3.94 1.31 4.55
C ASP A 4 -3.66 2.67 3.90
N VAL A 5 -4.08 2.76 2.64
CA VAL A 5 -3.67 3.75 1.64
C VAL A 5 -4.89 4.49 1.12
N ILE A 6 -4.89 5.79 1.33
CA ILE A 6 -6.00 6.68 1.06
C ILE A 6 -5.68 7.69 -0.04
N GLY A 7 -6.68 7.95 -0.88
CA GLY A 7 -6.65 9.05 -1.83
C GLY A 7 -7.09 10.40 -1.26
N PRO A 8 -6.88 11.50 -2.00
CA PRO A 8 -7.27 12.84 -1.57
C PRO A 8 -8.78 12.90 -1.33
N GLY A 9 -9.18 13.06 -0.07
CA GLY A 9 -10.59 13.16 0.36
C GLY A 9 -10.99 12.16 1.45
N ALA A 10 -10.21 11.10 1.66
CA ALA A 10 -10.33 10.23 2.83
C ALA A 10 -9.17 10.57 3.77
N THR A 11 -9.38 11.50 4.69
CA THR A 11 -8.44 11.68 5.82
C THR A 11 -9.27 11.72 7.09
N PRO A 12 -8.96 10.85 8.08
CA PRO A 12 -7.80 9.95 8.20
C PRO A 12 -7.89 8.67 7.34
N PRO A 13 -6.82 7.84 7.30
CA PRO A 13 -6.92 6.45 6.86
C PRO A 13 -8.11 5.78 7.54
N ASP A 14 -8.91 5.00 6.82
CA ASP A 14 -10.19 4.52 7.34
C ASP A 14 -10.02 3.41 8.39
N GLY A 15 -8.79 2.91 8.52
CA GLY A 15 -8.39 1.91 9.50
C GLY A 15 -8.61 0.47 9.01
N GLU A 16 -9.01 0.28 7.76
CA GLU A 16 -9.18 -1.02 7.12
C GLU A 16 -8.15 -1.20 5.99
N ILE A 17 -7.66 -2.44 5.82
CA ILE A 17 -6.84 -2.79 4.66
C ILE A 17 -7.75 -3.52 3.68
N SER A 18 -7.89 -2.96 2.49
CA SER A 18 -8.86 -3.39 1.48
C SER A 18 -8.26 -3.44 0.09
N VAL A 19 -9.01 -4.00 -0.86
CA VAL A 19 -8.61 -4.04 -2.27
C VAL A 19 -8.50 -2.62 -2.84
N TYR A 20 -9.23 -1.64 -2.27
CA TYR A 20 -9.15 -0.26 -2.71
C TYR A 20 -7.76 0.33 -2.49
N ASP A 21 -7.10 0.01 -1.38
CA ASP A 21 -5.75 0.46 -1.05
C ASP A 21 -4.74 0.01 -2.13
N ALA A 22 -4.79 -1.28 -2.49
CA ALA A 22 -3.97 -1.83 -3.55
C ALA A 22 -4.27 -1.19 -4.93
N VAL A 23 -5.55 -0.98 -5.25
CA VAL A 23 -5.94 -0.32 -6.52
C VAL A 23 -5.47 1.13 -6.55
N TYR A 24 -5.52 1.84 -5.42
CA TYR A 24 -5.09 3.22 -5.32
C TYR A 24 -3.58 3.35 -5.55
N ILE A 25 -2.77 2.43 -5.00
CA ILE A 25 -1.33 2.34 -5.33
C ILE A 25 -1.12 2.17 -6.84
N ILE A 26 -1.90 1.32 -7.50
CA ILE A 26 -1.79 1.12 -8.96
C ILE A 26 -2.13 2.40 -9.73
N TRP A 27 -3.15 3.15 -9.30
CA TRP A 27 -3.48 4.44 -9.89
C TRP A 27 -2.38 5.48 -9.66
N HIS A 28 -1.79 5.53 -8.47
CA HIS A 28 -0.65 6.39 -8.18
C HIS A 28 0.55 6.09 -9.10
N ILE A 29 0.88 4.81 -9.30
CA ILE A 29 1.96 4.41 -10.20
C ILE A 29 1.68 4.84 -11.64
N ALA A 30 0.42 4.79 -12.07
CA ALA A 30 0.02 5.19 -13.41
C ALA A 30 0.00 6.72 -13.61
N ASP A 31 -0.47 7.48 -12.61
CA ASP A 31 -0.55 8.93 -12.61
C ASP A 31 -0.41 9.49 -11.18
N PRO A 32 0.82 9.79 -10.72
CA PRO A 32 1.06 10.24 -9.34
C PRO A 32 0.60 11.68 -9.10
N GLU A 33 0.41 12.49 -10.15
CA GLU A 33 -0.11 13.85 -10.02
C GLU A 33 -1.62 13.83 -9.78
N GLN A 34 -2.35 12.96 -10.48
CA GLN A 34 -3.79 12.79 -10.31
C GLN A 34 -4.14 12.02 -9.03
N TYR A 35 -3.31 11.05 -8.66
CA TYR A 35 -3.52 10.17 -7.50
C TYR A 35 -2.36 10.33 -6.51
N PRO A 36 -2.25 11.48 -5.84
CA PRO A 36 -1.18 11.67 -4.87
C PRO A 36 -1.35 10.72 -3.69
N LEU A 37 -0.22 10.30 -3.11
CA LEU A 37 -0.15 9.57 -1.87
C LEU A 37 0.28 10.53 -0.75
N PRO A 38 -0.65 10.99 0.11
CA PRO A 38 -0.32 11.91 1.19
C PRO A 38 0.56 11.24 2.27
N ASP A 39 0.50 9.92 2.37
CA ASP A 39 1.33 9.10 3.25
C ASP A 39 1.96 7.94 2.45
N PRO A 40 3.07 8.15 1.72
CA PRO A 40 3.70 7.12 0.92
C PRO A 40 4.30 5.98 1.76
N TRP A 41 4.57 6.22 3.05
CA TRP A 41 5.07 5.20 3.98
C TRP A 41 4.08 4.03 4.13
N ALA A 42 2.78 4.31 4.10
CA ALA A 42 1.76 3.27 4.20
C ALA A 42 1.66 2.41 2.92
N ALA A 43 2.13 2.93 1.79
CA ALA A 43 2.07 2.28 0.48
C ALA A 43 3.34 1.48 0.13
N ASP A 44 4.48 1.79 0.75
CA ASP A 44 5.74 1.04 0.60
C ASP A 44 5.72 -0.17 1.56
N VAL A 45 5.26 -1.33 1.07
CA VAL A 45 5.02 -2.52 1.88
C VAL A 45 5.97 -3.67 1.53
N ILE A 46 6.53 -4.26 2.58
CA ILE A 46 7.56 -5.30 2.45
C ILE A 46 7.00 -6.64 2.94
N GLY A 47 7.17 -7.68 2.11
CA GLY A 47 6.94 -9.06 2.53
C GLY A 47 8.11 -9.72 3.28
N PRO A 48 7.90 -10.89 3.91
CA PRO A 48 8.97 -11.63 4.57
C PRO A 48 10.02 -12.05 3.53
N GLY A 49 11.25 -11.55 3.71
CA GLY A 49 12.37 -11.77 2.79
C GLY A 49 12.46 -10.79 1.62
N GLY A 50 11.58 -9.77 1.58
CA GLY A 50 11.70 -8.65 0.66
C GLY A 50 12.94 -7.79 0.96
N THR A 51 13.45 -7.10 -0.06
CA THR A 51 14.39 -5.99 0.12
C THR A 51 13.76 -4.95 1.05
N PRO A 52 14.55 -4.21 1.86
CA PRO A 52 14.00 -3.12 2.65
C PRO A 52 13.19 -2.19 1.75
N ALA A 53 12.11 -1.62 2.28
CA ALA A 53 11.43 -0.46 1.70
C ALA A 53 12.52 0.55 1.35
N ASP A 54 12.68 0.76 0.05
CA ASP A 54 13.71 1.58 -0.54
C ASP A 54 13.16 2.97 -0.91
N GLY A 55 11.90 3.23 -0.56
CA GLY A 55 11.16 4.44 -0.88
C GLY A 55 10.52 4.40 -2.27
N GLU A 56 10.60 3.28 -3.01
CA GLU A 56 9.94 3.11 -4.30
C GLU A 56 8.60 2.40 -4.13
N ILE A 57 7.52 3.06 -4.55
CA ILE A 57 6.18 2.44 -4.59
C ILE A 57 5.99 1.78 -5.95
N THR A 58 5.74 0.47 -5.93
CA THR A 58 5.68 -0.39 -7.10
C THR A 58 4.41 -1.24 -7.14
N VAL A 59 4.21 -1.95 -8.26
CA VAL A 59 3.10 -2.91 -8.38
C VAL A 59 3.26 -4.06 -7.38
N HIS A 60 4.48 -4.35 -6.92
CA HIS A 60 4.71 -5.38 -5.91
C HIS A 60 3.97 -5.05 -4.61
N ASP A 61 4.02 -3.78 -4.18
CA ASP A 61 3.37 -3.29 -2.97
C ASP A 61 1.86 -3.52 -3.01
N ALA A 62 1.23 -3.12 -4.12
CA ALA A 62 -0.20 -3.34 -4.34
C ALA A 62 -0.57 -4.83 -4.33
N VAL A 63 0.22 -5.68 -4.99
CA VAL A 63 -0.01 -7.14 -5.00
C VAL A 63 0.16 -7.74 -3.61
N TYR A 64 1.13 -7.25 -2.84
CA TYR A 64 1.39 -7.75 -1.51
C TYR A 64 0.26 -7.40 -0.53
N ILE A 65 -0.34 -6.21 -0.65
CA ILE A 65 -1.58 -5.86 0.06
C ILE A 65 -2.71 -6.84 -0.28
N ILE A 66 -2.87 -7.22 -1.56
CA ILE A 66 -3.89 -8.20 -1.98
C ILE A 66 -3.63 -9.57 -1.33
N TRP A 67 -2.37 -10.02 -1.24
CA TRP A 67 -2.03 -11.26 -0.56
C TRP A 67 -2.31 -11.19 0.95
N HIS A 68 -2.01 -10.07 1.60
CA HIS A 68 -2.34 -9.84 3.00
C HIS A 68 -3.85 -9.95 3.26
N ILE A 69 -4.68 -9.36 2.39
CA ILE A 69 -6.14 -9.44 2.50
C ILE A 69 -6.63 -10.89 2.40
N ALA A 70 -5.99 -11.70 1.55
CA ALA A 70 -6.34 -13.10 1.35
C ALA A 70 -5.88 -14.00 2.50
N ASP A 71 -4.67 -13.78 3.03
CA ASP A 71 -4.09 -14.51 4.15
C ASP A 71 -3.12 -13.62 4.96
N PRO A 72 -3.62 -12.93 6.00
CA PRO A 72 -2.82 -11.96 6.75
C PRO A 72 -1.75 -12.61 7.64
N GLU A 73 -1.93 -13.88 8.02
CA GLU A 73 -0.95 -14.61 8.83
C GLU A 73 0.25 -15.04 7.97
N GLN A 74 -0.02 -15.50 6.74
CA GLN A 74 1.03 -15.87 5.79
C GLN A 74 1.76 -14.64 5.22
N TYR A 75 1.03 -13.54 5.01
CA TYR A 75 1.53 -12.31 4.39
C TYR A 75 1.42 -11.13 5.35
N PRO A 76 2.21 -11.07 6.44
CA PRO A 76 2.19 -9.93 7.34
C PRO A 76 2.72 -8.69 6.63
N LEU A 77 2.10 -7.54 6.89
CA LEU A 77 2.53 -6.24 6.37
C LEU A 77 3.58 -5.60 7.26
N ARG A 78 4.58 -4.99 6.63
CA ARG A 78 5.59 -4.13 7.24
C ARG A 78 5.85 -2.97 6.30
N CYS A 79 6.01 -1.78 6.85
CA CYS A 79 6.28 -0.55 6.11
C CYS A 79 7.58 0.04 6.62
N ALA A 80 8.33 0.77 5.78
CA ALA A 80 9.49 1.54 6.25
C ALA A 80 9.54 2.96 5.69
#